data_AF-A0A3M1RRZ9-F1
#
_entry.id   AF-A0A3M1RRZ9-F1
#
_cell.length_a   1.000
_cell.length_b   1.000
_cell.length_c   1.000
_cell.angle_alpha   90.00
_cell.angle_beta   90.00
_cell.angle_gamma   90.00
#
_symmetry.space_group_name_H-M   'P 1'
#
loop_
_entity.id
_entity.type
_entity.pdbx_description
1 polymer ?
#
loop_
_entity_poly.entity_id
_entity_poly.type
_entity_poly.pdbx_seq_one_letter_code
_entity_poly.pdbx_strand_id
1 'polypeptide(L)'
;MRAKALVGRRVIRSAGEVQTMEREFRMIRVESDDPLPTSGLVPSDVHAARRGAPAERIYDATFWLAATANTITIVGASLLYRYADLVKSLGGTDFDLGWIVGVGVVGSLVSRLLLGSAIDRYGARPFWLAGLLLMAASCAVHPALTTCRSPVIYLARIAFC
;
A
#
# COMPACT_ATOMS: atom_id res chain seq x y z
N MET A 1 25.19 -21.60 -48.38
CA MET A 1 25.14 -20.16 -48.78
C MET A 1 24.09 -19.30 -48.04
N ARG A 2 23.04 -19.84 -47.38
CA ARG A 2 21.99 -19.04 -46.71
C ARG A 2 22.38 -18.31 -45.40
N ALA A 3 23.41 -18.75 -44.68
CA ALA A 3 23.76 -18.18 -43.37
C ALA A 3 24.37 -16.77 -43.43
N LYS A 4 25.17 -16.45 -44.46
CA LYS A 4 25.79 -15.11 -44.62
C LYS A 4 24.76 -13.99 -44.86
N ALA A 5 23.64 -14.30 -45.50
CA ALA A 5 22.59 -13.33 -45.83
C ALA A 5 21.75 -12.87 -44.62
N LEU A 6 21.68 -13.69 -43.55
CA LEU A 6 20.92 -13.37 -42.34
C LEU A 6 21.74 -12.52 -41.35
N VAL A 7 23.07 -12.67 -41.34
CA VAL A 7 23.97 -11.83 -40.53
C VAL A 7 24.05 -10.42 -41.11
N GLY A 8 24.18 -10.28 -42.44
CA GLY A 8 24.20 -8.96 -43.10
C GLY A 8 22.95 -8.12 -42.86
N ARG A 9 21.76 -8.75 -42.88
CA ARG A 9 20.50 -8.04 -42.56
C ARG A 9 20.41 -7.58 -41.10
N ARG A 10 21.05 -8.30 -40.18
CA ARG A 10 21.04 -7.94 -38.75
C ARG A 10 21.96 -6.74 -38.47
N VAL A 11 23.10 -6.67 -39.15
CA VAL A 11 24.05 -5.55 -39.04
C VAL A 11 23.47 -4.27 -39.66
N ILE A 12 22.80 -4.35 -40.81
CA ILE A 12 22.17 -3.18 -41.45
C ILE A 12 21.02 -2.62 -40.60
N ARG A 13 20.23 -3.50 -39.95
CA ARG A 13 19.16 -3.07 -39.04
C ARG A 13 19.70 -2.36 -37.79
N SER A 14 20.78 -2.89 -37.20
CA SER A 14 21.44 -2.27 -36.04
C SER A 14 22.06 -0.91 -36.37
N ALA A 15 22.64 -0.74 -37.56
CA ALA A 15 23.19 0.55 -37.99
C ALA A 15 22.10 1.63 -38.14
N GLY A 16 20.91 1.26 -38.62
CA GLY A 16 19.77 2.18 -38.72
C GLY A 16 19.21 2.62 -37.36
N GLU A 17 19.16 1.71 -36.38
CA GLU A 17 18.73 2.02 -35.01
C GLU A 17 19.71 2.95 -34.29
N VAL A 18 21.01 2.73 -34.46
CA VAL A 18 22.06 3.61 -33.90
C VAL A 18 21.99 5.02 -34.51
N GLN A 19 21.74 5.12 -35.81
CA GLN A 19 21.63 6.42 -36.49
C GLN A 19 20.35 7.19 -36.10
N THR A 20 19.29 6.48 -35.71
CA THR A 20 18.04 7.07 -35.21
C THR A 20 18.22 7.58 -33.78
N MET A 21 18.86 6.80 -32.89
CA MET A 21 19.20 7.24 -31.53
C MET A 21 20.14 8.44 -31.53
N GLU A 22 21.17 8.47 -32.39
CA GLU A 22 22.09 9.61 -32.52
C GLU A 22 21.35 10.90 -32.92
N ARG A 23 20.29 10.81 -33.73
CA ARG A 23 19.46 11.95 -34.11
C ARG A 23 18.58 12.43 -32.96
N GLU A 24 17.94 11.53 -32.23
CA GLU A 24 17.14 11.89 -31.04
C GLU A 24 18.01 12.50 -29.94
N PHE A 25 19.18 11.93 -29.67
CA PHE A 25 20.10 12.46 -28.67
C PHE A 25 20.65 13.85 -29.04
N ARG A 26 20.90 14.08 -30.33
CA ARG A 26 21.33 15.40 -30.82
C ARG A 26 20.21 16.43 -30.72
N MET A 27 18.95 16.04 -30.94
CA MET A 27 17.79 16.94 -30.79
C MET A 27 17.60 17.35 -29.32
N ILE A 28 17.70 16.41 -28.38
CA ILE A 28 17.60 16.70 -26.94
C ILE A 28 18.73 17.63 -26.47
N ARG A 29 19.95 17.47 -26.99
CA ARG A 29 21.07 18.35 -26.63
C ARG A 29 20.90 19.79 -27.14
N VAL A 30 20.30 19.98 -28.32
CA VAL A 30 20.06 21.34 -28.87
C VAL A 30 19.01 22.09 -28.03
N GLU A 31 17.98 21.41 -27.52
CA GLU A 31 16.98 22.01 -26.60
C GLU A 31 17.62 22.45 -25.26
N SER A 32 18.69 21.80 -24.82
CA SER A 32 19.37 22.14 -23.55
C SER A 32 20.36 23.31 -23.64
N ASP A 33 20.73 23.72 -24.86
CA ASP A 33 21.65 24.83 -25.11
C ASP A 33 20.93 26.17 -25.34
N ASP A 34 19.58 26.18 -25.32
CA ASP A 34 18.83 27.42 -25.20
C ASP A 34 19.22 28.09 -23.87
N PRO A 35 19.67 29.36 -23.88
CA PRO A 35 19.95 30.05 -22.64
C PRO A 35 18.68 30.01 -21.81
N LEU A 36 18.79 29.39 -20.62
CA LEU A 36 17.74 29.46 -19.59
C LEU A 36 17.20 30.88 -19.59
N PRO A 37 15.87 31.08 -19.69
CA PRO A 37 15.30 32.42 -19.63
C PRO A 37 15.96 33.13 -18.46
N THR A 38 16.71 34.17 -18.79
CA THR A 38 17.48 34.93 -17.81
C THR A 38 16.54 35.23 -16.66
N SER A 39 17.06 34.99 -15.46
CA SER A 39 16.47 35.21 -14.15
C SER A 39 16.05 36.67 -13.94
N GLY A 40 15.15 37.16 -14.79
CA GLY A 40 14.49 38.44 -14.74
C GLY A 40 13.05 38.21 -14.33
N LEU A 41 12.72 38.69 -13.13
CA LEU A 41 11.37 38.79 -12.58
C LEU A 41 10.76 37.47 -12.08
N VAL A 42 11.38 36.82 -11.09
CA VAL A 42 10.56 36.34 -9.97
C VAL A 42 10.19 37.60 -9.19
N PRO A 43 8.92 38.06 -9.16
CA PRO A 43 8.55 39.23 -8.39
C PRO A 43 8.98 39.02 -6.93
N SER A 44 9.68 39.99 -6.36
CA SER A 44 10.04 40.05 -4.93
C SER A 44 8.84 39.82 -4.00
N ASP A 45 7.65 40.03 -4.56
CA ASP A 45 6.35 39.93 -3.93
C ASP A 45 5.95 38.47 -3.67
N VAL A 46 6.52 37.50 -4.41
CA VAL A 46 6.28 36.06 -4.19
C VAL A 46 6.96 35.59 -2.90
N HIS A 47 8.16 36.11 -2.61
CA HIS A 47 8.84 35.86 -1.33
C HIS A 47 8.18 36.63 -0.18
N ALA A 48 7.65 37.83 -0.43
CA ALA A 48 6.89 38.59 0.57
C ALA A 48 5.55 37.92 0.92
N ALA A 49 4.82 37.40 -0.07
CA ALA A 49 3.55 36.70 0.12
C ALA A 49 3.70 35.40 0.93
N ARG A 50 4.81 34.66 0.75
CA ARG A 50 5.10 33.46 1.55
C ARG A 50 5.43 33.74 3.02
N ARG A 51 5.91 34.93 3.37
CA ARG A 51 6.25 35.30 4.76
C ARG A 51 5.02 35.60 5.64
N GLY A 52 3.85 35.79 5.03
CA GLY A 52 2.59 36.05 5.72
C GLY A 52 1.61 34.87 5.73
N ALA A 53 1.94 33.75 5.09
CA ALA A 53 1.12 32.55 5.20
C ALA A 53 1.20 32.07 6.66
N PRO A 54 0.06 31.88 7.38
CA PRO A 54 0.07 31.32 8.72
C PRO A 54 0.88 30.03 8.66
N ALA A 55 1.84 29.87 9.59
CA ALA A 55 2.72 28.70 9.62
C ALA A 55 1.88 27.43 9.45
N GLU A 56 1.90 26.88 8.25
CA GLU A 56 1.07 25.75 7.87
C GLU A 56 1.52 24.61 8.76
N ARG A 57 0.66 24.25 9.72
CA ARG A 57 1.00 23.24 10.72
C ARG A 57 1.07 21.91 9.98
N ILE A 58 2.29 21.52 9.61
CA ILE A 58 2.59 20.31 8.82
C ILE A 58 1.93 19.06 9.46
N TYR A 59 1.75 19.07 10.78
CA TYR A 59 1.00 18.08 11.53
C TYR A 59 -0.24 18.70 12.16
N ASP A 60 -1.40 18.38 11.61
CA ASP A 60 -2.71 18.78 12.11
C ASP A 60 -3.29 17.71 13.06
N ALA A 61 -4.43 18.01 13.69
CA ALA A 61 -5.10 17.05 14.57
C ALA A 61 -5.55 15.78 13.84
N THR A 62 -5.90 15.91 12.54
CA THR A 62 -6.29 14.80 11.68
C THR A 62 -5.15 13.79 11.52
N PHE A 63 -3.93 14.28 11.29
CA PHE A 63 -2.73 13.45 11.21
C PHE A 63 -2.50 12.66 12.51
N TRP A 64 -2.54 13.32 13.67
CA TRP A 64 -2.32 12.65 14.95
C TRP A 64 -3.41 11.62 15.27
N LEU A 65 -4.66 11.91 14.90
CA LEU A 65 -5.77 10.97 15.06
C LEU A 65 -5.58 9.74 14.17
N ALA A 66 -5.24 9.93 12.90
CA ALA A 66 -4.96 8.84 11.97
C ALA A 66 -3.73 8.01 12.40
N ALA A 67 -2.66 8.68 12.85
CA ALA A 67 -1.47 8.04 13.35
C ALA A 67 -1.77 7.16 14.58
N THR A 68 -2.54 7.69 15.53
CA THR A 68 -2.93 6.96 16.74
C THR A 68 -3.83 5.78 16.42
N ALA A 69 -4.82 5.97 15.52
CA ALA A 69 -5.69 4.89 15.06
C ALA A 69 -4.90 3.77 14.37
N ASN A 70 -3.91 4.12 13.55
CA ASN A 70 -3.02 3.16 12.92
C ASN A 70 -2.16 2.41 13.95
N THR A 71 -1.58 3.11 14.93
CA THR A 71 -0.80 2.50 16.00
C THR A 71 -1.63 1.51 16.81
N ILE A 72 -2.85 1.88 17.22
CA ILE A 72 -3.75 0.99 17.96
C ILE A 72 -4.10 -0.24 17.12
N THR A 73 -4.36 -0.06 15.82
CA THR A 73 -4.63 -1.18 14.90
C THR A 73 -3.44 -2.14 14.81
N ILE A 74 -2.20 -1.63 14.73
CA ILE A 74 -0.99 -2.46 14.71
C ILE A 74 -0.79 -3.20 16.03
N VAL A 75 -1.06 -2.56 17.17
CA VAL A 75 -1.02 -3.21 18.49
C VAL A 75 -2.06 -4.33 18.57
N GLY A 76 -3.28 -4.09 18.08
CA GLY A 76 -4.33 -5.10 17.96
C GLY A 76 -3.86 -6.28 17.10
N ALA A 77 -3.37 -6.00 15.88
CA ALA A 77 -2.82 -7.02 14.99
C ALA A 77 -1.71 -7.86 15.65
N SER A 78 -0.90 -7.25 16.53
CA SER A 78 0.16 -7.96 17.24
C SER A 78 -0.36 -9.02 18.23
N LEU A 79 -1.60 -8.89 18.72
CA LEU A 79 -2.23 -9.93 19.56
C LEU A 79 -2.42 -11.25 18.80
N LEU A 80 -2.50 -11.21 17.46
CA LEU A 80 -2.60 -12.41 16.63
C LEU A 80 -1.37 -13.31 16.74
N TYR A 81 -0.19 -12.75 17.07
CA TYR A 81 1.01 -13.55 17.30
C TYR A 81 0.89 -14.45 18.53
N ARG A 82 0.11 -14.03 19.52
CA ARG A 82 -0.17 -14.79 20.74
C ARG A 82 -1.43 -15.66 20.64
N TYR A 83 -2.04 -15.74 19.46
CA TYR A 83 -3.25 -16.54 19.27
C TYR A 83 -3.05 -18.03 19.52
N ALA A 84 -1.82 -18.52 19.32
CA ALA A 84 -1.44 -19.88 19.66
C ALA A 84 -1.68 -20.17 21.15
N ASP A 85 -1.36 -19.23 22.04
CA ASP A 85 -1.56 -19.37 23.48
C ASP A 85 -3.05 -19.46 23.82
N LEU A 86 -3.90 -18.69 23.12
CA LEU A 86 -5.36 -18.70 23.31
C LEU A 86 -5.99 -20.02 22.86
N VAL A 87 -5.61 -20.54 21.70
CA VAL A 87 -6.16 -21.83 21.20
C VAL A 87 -5.70 -22.97 22.11
N LYS A 88 -4.46 -22.94 22.59
CA LYS A 88 -3.94 -23.94 23.53
C LYS A 88 -4.61 -23.87 24.90
N SER A 89 -4.87 -22.67 25.43
CA SER A 89 -5.59 -22.52 26.70
C SER A 89 -7.03 -23.01 26.66
N LEU A 90 -7.65 -22.98 25.47
CA LEU A 90 -8.98 -23.54 25.20
C LEU A 90 -8.96 -25.06 24.93
N GLY A 91 -7.80 -25.72 25.01
CA GLY A 91 -7.64 -27.16 24.82
C GLY A 91 -7.52 -27.60 23.35
N GLY A 92 -7.30 -26.67 22.42
CA GLY A 92 -7.09 -26.96 21.00
C GLY A 92 -5.72 -27.56 20.70
N THR A 93 -5.63 -28.33 19.62
CA THR A 93 -4.38 -28.93 19.13
C THR A 93 -3.63 -27.98 18.19
N ASP A 94 -2.35 -28.27 17.91
CA ASP A 94 -1.58 -27.51 16.90
C ASP A 94 -2.21 -27.63 15.49
N PHE A 95 -2.93 -28.72 15.20
CA PHE A 95 -3.69 -28.89 13.96
C PHE A 95 -4.88 -27.92 13.88
N ASP A 96 -5.65 -27.78 14.97
CA ASP A 96 -6.77 -26.83 15.05
C ASP A 96 -6.29 -25.39 14.86
N LEU A 97 -5.15 -25.05 15.49
CA LEU A 97 -4.51 -23.75 15.34
C LEU A 97 -4.14 -23.48 13.86
N GLY A 98 -3.48 -24.44 13.22
CA GLY A 98 -3.11 -24.34 11.80
C GLY A 98 -4.32 -24.12 10.90
N TRP A 99 -5.42 -24.83 11.17
CA TRP A 99 -6.66 -24.67 10.40
C TRP A 99 -7.30 -23.29 10.59
N ILE A 100 -7.41 -22.83 11.83
CA ILE A 100 -7.98 -21.51 12.15
C ILE A 100 -7.17 -20.39 11.51
N VAL A 101 -5.83 -20.45 11.64
CA VAL A 101 -4.93 -19.45 11.06
C VAL A 101 -4.99 -19.51 9.53
N GLY A 102 -4.97 -20.70 8.95
CA GLY A 102 -5.04 -20.90 7.50
C GLY A 102 -6.31 -20.30 6.88
N VAL A 103 -7.48 -20.60 7.46
CA VAL A 103 -8.76 -20.01 7.02
C VAL A 103 -8.74 -18.49 7.17
N GLY A 104 -8.19 -17.97 8.27
CA GLY A 104 -8.03 -16.52 8.48
C GLY A 104 -7.19 -15.85 7.39
N VAL A 105 -6.05 -16.45 7.01
CA VAL A 105 -5.18 -15.91 5.95
C VAL A 105 -5.89 -15.92 4.60
N VAL A 106 -6.57 -17.02 4.24
CA VAL A 106 -7.33 -17.09 2.98
C VAL A 106 -8.45 -16.06 2.96
N GLY A 107 -9.22 -15.94 4.05
CA GLY A 107 -10.26 -14.93 4.21
C GLY A 107 -9.72 -13.51 4.04
N SER A 108 -8.57 -13.22 4.65
CA SER A 108 -7.88 -11.93 4.57
C SER A 108 -7.35 -11.60 3.17
N LEU A 109 -6.99 -12.62 2.38
CA LEU A 109 -6.60 -12.43 0.99
C LEU A 109 -7.82 -12.10 0.12
N VAL A 110 -8.91 -12.85 0.29
CA VAL A 110 -10.17 -12.62 -0.44
C VAL A 110 -10.73 -11.23 -0.10
N SER A 111 -10.75 -10.85 1.18
CA SER A 111 -11.26 -9.55 1.61
C SER A 111 -10.45 -8.41 1.01
N ARG A 112 -9.10 -8.52 0.93
CA ARG A 112 -8.26 -7.51 0.25
C ARG A 112 -8.61 -7.33 -1.22
N LEU A 113 -8.85 -8.41 -1.95
CA LEU A 113 -9.22 -8.35 -3.37
C LEU A 113 -10.57 -7.64 -3.56
N LEU A 114 -11.53 -7.93 -2.69
CA LEU A 114 -12.85 -7.29 -2.73
C LEU A 114 -12.78 -5.81 -2.29
N LEU A 115 -12.10 -5.52 -1.18
CA LEU A 115 -12.00 -4.18 -0.62
C LEU A 115 -11.23 -3.23 -1.52
N GLY A 116 -10.17 -3.67 -2.20
CA GLY A 116 -9.41 -2.81 -3.11
C GLY A 116 -10.32 -2.17 -4.16
N SER A 117 -11.10 -3.00 -4.85
CA SER A 117 -12.07 -2.53 -5.85
C SER A 117 -13.20 -1.68 -5.26
N ALA A 118 -13.59 -1.94 -4.02
CA ALA A 118 -14.68 -1.24 -3.35
C ALA A 118 -14.25 0.14 -2.83
N ILE A 119 -13.01 0.27 -2.33
CA ILE A 119 -12.43 1.54 -1.90
C ILE A 119 -12.33 2.51 -3.09
N ASP A 120 -11.92 2.01 -4.26
CA ASP A 120 -11.81 2.83 -5.47
C ASP A 120 -13.18 3.38 -5.92
N ARG A 121 -14.28 2.68 -5.61
CA ARG A 121 -15.65 3.07 -6.00
C ARG A 121 -16.37 3.95 -4.98
N TYR A 122 -16.19 3.68 -3.68
CA TYR A 122 -16.97 4.35 -2.62
C TYR A 122 -16.12 5.26 -1.71
N GLY A 123 -14.81 5.35 -1.99
CA GLY A 123 -13.85 6.15 -1.22
C GLY A 123 -13.35 5.45 0.04
N ALA A 124 -12.21 5.90 0.56
CA ALA A 124 -11.50 5.21 1.65
C ALA A 124 -12.11 5.39 3.05
N ARG A 125 -12.78 6.52 3.31
CA ARG A 125 -13.27 6.91 4.65
C ARG A 125 -14.25 5.90 5.28
N PRO A 126 -15.32 5.43 4.59
CA PRO A 126 -16.25 4.47 5.20
C PRO A 126 -15.60 3.12 5.50
N PHE A 127 -14.68 2.65 4.65
CA PHE A 127 -13.97 1.39 4.89
C PHE A 127 -13.00 1.46 6.05
N TRP A 128 -12.33 2.61 6.24
CA TRP A 128 -11.49 2.85 7.42
C TRP A 128 -12.29 2.77 8.72
N LEU A 129 -13.46 3.42 8.77
CA LEU A 129 -14.34 3.37 9.94
C LEU A 129 -14.91 1.96 10.17
N ALA A 130 -15.36 1.30 9.10
CA ALA A 130 -15.86 -0.07 9.18
C ALA A 130 -14.78 -1.04 9.70
N GLY A 131 -13.54 -0.93 9.21
CA GLY A 131 -12.42 -1.74 9.67
C GLY A 131 -12.07 -1.50 11.14
N LEU A 132 -12.07 -0.24 11.59
CA LEU A 132 -11.87 0.11 13.00
C LEU A 132 -12.96 -0.48 13.90
N LEU A 133 -14.22 -0.38 13.50
CA LEU A 133 -15.34 -0.94 14.26
C LEU A 133 -15.29 -2.47 14.29
N LEU A 134 -14.98 -3.10 13.16
CA LEU A 134 -14.87 -4.55 13.05
C LEU A 134 -13.71 -5.09 13.92
N MET A 135 -12.57 -4.40 13.91
CA MET A 135 -11.44 -4.70 14.78
C MET A 135 -11.83 -4.56 16.26
N ALA A 136 -12.46 -3.45 16.65
CA ALA A 136 -12.88 -3.23 18.03
C ALA A 136 -13.90 -4.29 18.50
N ALA A 137 -14.88 -4.62 17.66
CA ALA A 137 -15.84 -5.68 17.94
C ALA A 137 -15.16 -7.04 18.09
N SER A 138 -14.20 -7.35 17.21
CA SER A 138 -13.44 -8.60 17.28
C SER A 138 -12.63 -8.67 18.58
N CYS A 139 -11.95 -7.60 18.99
CA CYS A 139 -11.28 -7.53 20.29
C CYS A 139 -12.24 -7.80 21.47
N ALA A 140 -13.47 -7.29 21.42
CA ALA A 140 -14.46 -7.51 22.48
C ALA A 140 -15.03 -8.93 22.52
N VAL A 141 -15.12 -9.60 21.37
CA VAL A 141 -15.62 -10.98 21.26
C VAL A 141 -14.60 -12.01 21.76
N HIS A 142 -13.30 -11.77 21.58
CA HIS A 142 -12.25 -12.74 21.92
C HIS A 142 -12.23 -13.19 23.40
N PRO A 143 -12.41 -12.31 24.40
CA PRO A 143 -12.52 -12.70 25.81
C PRO A 143 -13.75 -13.53 26.14
N ALA A 144 -14.83 -13.44 25.34
CA ALA A 144 -16.07 -14.19 25.54
C ALA A 144 -16.02 -15.61 24.95
N LEU A 145 -14.93 -15.98 24.28
CA LEU A 145 -14.76 -17.30 23.68
C LEU A 145 -14.40 -18.33 24.75
N THR A 146 -15.36 -19.15 25.14
CA THR A 146 -15.18 -20.21 26.16
C THR A 146 -14.91 -21.59 25.57
N THR A 147 -14.94 -21.76 24.24
CA THR A 147 -14.89 -23.09 23.61
C THR A 147 -14.21 -23.08 22.25
N CYS A 148 -13.19 -23.93 22.08
CA CYS A 148 -12.36 -24.03 20.87
C CYS A 148 -13.10 -24.54 19.62
N ARG A 149 -14.19 -25.30 19.79
CA ARG A 149 -14.99 -25.88 18.69
C ARG A 149 -16.05 -24.94 18.13
N SER A 150 -16.21 -23.74 18.68
CA SER A 150 -17.26 -22.84 18.22
C SER A 150 -16.92 -22.25 16.84
N PRO A 151 -17.84 -22.27 15.86
CA PRO A 151 -17.63 -21.61 14.56
C PRO A 151 -17.37 -20.10 14.71
N VAL A 152 -17.74 -19.53 15.86
CA VAL A 152 -17.50 -18.13 16.23
C VAL A 152 -16.01 -17.79 16.27
N ILE A 153 -15.12 -18.74 16.60
CA ILE A 153 -13.66 -18.52 16.56
C ILE A 153 -13.19 -18.20 15.13
N TYR A 154 -13.70 -18.91 14.13
CA TYR A 154 -13.33 -18.70 12.74
C TYR A 154 -13.84 -17.35 12.23
N LEU A 155 -15.08 -16.99 12.58
CA LEU A 155 -15.65 -15.70 12.19
C LEU A 155 -14.94 -14.52 12.87
N ALA A 156 -14.66 -14.63 14.18
CA ALA A 156 -13.90 -13.63 14.91
C ALA A 156 -12.49 -13.47 14.36
N ARG A 157 -11.86 -14.57 13.90
CA ARG A 157 -10.54 -14.53 13.26
C ARG A 157 -10.57 -13.83 11.91
N ILE A 158 -11.54 -14.15 11.05
CA ILE A 158 -11.70 -13.50 9.74
C ILE A 158 -11.98 -12.00 9.91
N ALA A 159 -12.78 -11.63 10.91
CA ALA A 159 -13.11 -10.24 11.19
C ALA A 159 -11.93 -9.41 11.75
N PHE A 160 -10.94 -10.07 12.38
CA PHE A 160 -9.76 -9.42 12.94
C PHE A 160 -8.60 -9.27 11.92
N CYS A 161 -8.62 -10.00 10.81
CA CYS A 161 -7.54 -10.04 9.80
C CYS A 161 -7.71 -9.05 8.64
#